data_AF-A0A5D3AWC7-F1
#
_entry.id   AF-A0A5D3AWC7-F1
#
_cell.length_a   1.000
_cell.length_b   1.000
_cell.length_c   1.000
_cell.angle_alpha   90.00
_cell.angle_beta   90.00
_cell.angle_gamma   90.00
#
_symmetry.space_group_name_H-M   'P 1'
#
loop_
_entity.id
_entity.type
_entity.pdbx_description
1 polymer ?
#
loop_
_entity_poly.entity_id
_entity_poly.type
_entity_poly.pdbx_seq_one_letter_code
_entity_poly.pdbx_strand_id
1 'polypeptide(L)'
;MSWFSSKPDAAAAVNNFWPVTSSQTGFGELTSDDTAWLNTSDAGFQTETQTWYTVLADGSLVISQIIWSYLGVFLIPATTQITFKHYNPATKKTIWKSVNASKPKFDRQNCKGDEFEIKHTGTPATDETYSITAHLEKDVQISVQYTKPSSAPGFKLGSGPEGGVSAFGKDKLKRDGYVVHRFHPLVKSSGTLILSGAIVDMAGEGMFVHAIQGMRPNLVASTWNFAFFTTALGQEDEKLGAVRAIQMEFETTEDYGPKGPKSGQTKVNIGCVYSSKTDPVPFLVTGQTHTPAGVEDYPAPSSDVSTASHLNAVVDGETGYPVPGGLEFNWAGDSRDGTGRASARAVIEKTGNVVGEGGLIEKVDVLHEIPYVIRKGLAAATGTKPFIYQYHNATTLEVTRGEETVPVEGWIFSEASFVNV
;
A
#
# COMPACT_ATOMS: atom_id res chain seq x y z
N MET A 1 58.89 15.52 23.08
CA MET A 1 57.47 15.84 23.36
C MET A 1 56.80 16.06 22.01
N SER A 2 56.19 15.00 21.46
CA SER A 2 55.56 15.03 20.13
C SER A 2 54.11 15.50 20.28
N TRP A 3 53.85 16.75 19.91
CA TRP A 3 52.51 17.23 19.58
C TRP A 3 52.28 16.94 18.11
N PHE A 4 51.41 15.98 17.79
CA PHE A 4 50.50 15.94 16.64
C PHE A 4 49.83 14.56 16.62
N SER A 5 48.63 14.48 17.17
CA SER A 5 47.67 13.41 16.91
C SER A 5 46.27 13.97 17.15
N SER A 6 45.79 14.80 16.22
CA SER A 6 44.35 14.98 16.06
C SER A 6 43.83 13.75 15.32
N LYS A 7 43.20 12.82 16.04
CA LYS A 7 42.24 11.92 15.39
C LYS A 7 41.18 12.81 14.74
N PRO A 8 40.76 12.58 13.49
CA PRO A 8 39.54 13.20 13.02
C PRO A 8 38.42 12.66 13.92
N ASP A 9 37.70 13.56 14.60
CA ASP A 9 36.43 13.21 15.20
C ASP A 9 35.55 12.70 14.06
N ALA A 10 35.30 11.40 14.04
CA ALA A 10 34.25 10.84 13.21
C ALA A 10 32.96 11.50 13.72
N ALA A 11 32.46 12.51 12.99
CA ALA A 11 31.16 13.09 13.26
C ALA A 11 30.18 11.95 13.43
N ALA A 12 29.57 11.82 14.60
CA ALA A 12 28.61 10.77 14.89
C ALA A 12 27.60 10.76 13.73
N ALA A 13 27.49 9.62 13.05
CA ALA A 13 26.64 9.51 11.88
C ALA A 13 25.20 9.75 12.33
N VAL A 14 24.65 10.91 11.95
CA VAL A 14 23.28 11.30 12.30
C VAL A 14 22.33 10.48 11.43
N ASN A 15 21.33 9.86 12.05
CA ASN A 15 20.26 9.18 11.34
C ASN A 15 19.61 10.13 10.31
N ASN A 16 19.26 9.60 9.14
CA ASN A 16 18.60 10.38 8.09
C ASN A 16 17.29 9.75 7.62
N PHE A 17 16.79 8.79 8.40
CA PHE A 17 15.48 8.21 8.22
C PHE A 17 14.75 8.23 9.57
N TRP A 18 13.43 8.38 9.49
CA TRP A 18 12.54 8.44 10.65
C TRP A 18 11.33 7.61 10.29
N PRO A 19 11.36 6.28 10.53
CA PRO A 19 10.23 5.43 10.22
C PRO A 19 9.04 5.87 11.08
N VAL A 20 7.81 5.74 10.56
CA VAL A 20 6.61 6.13 11.33
C VAL A 20 6.58 5.48 12.72
N THR A 21 7.02 4.23 12.83
CA THR A 21 7.07 3.46 14.07
C THR A 21 8.09 4.00 15.09
N SER A 22 8.90 5.00 14.74
CA SER A 22 9.88 5.58 15.66
C SER A 22 9.25 6.42 16.77
N SER A 23 8.03 6.91 16.53
CA SER A 23 7.34 7.84 17.45
C SER A 23 5.83 7.65 17.48
N GLN A 24 5.31 6.73 16.66
CA GLN A 24 3.90 6.46 16.51
C GLN A 24 3.65 4.97 16.73
N THR A 25 2.60 4.65 17.46
CA THR A 25 2.14 3.29 17.68
C THR A 25 0.63 3.24 17.70
N GLY A 26 0.08 2.06 17.45
CA GLY A 26 -1.35 1.79 17.56
C GLY A 26 -2.22 2.54 16.55
N PHE A 27 -3.53 2.50 16.81
CA PHE A 27 -4.57 3.04 15.96
C PHE A 27 -4.70 4.55 16.12
N GLY A 28 -4.51 5.30 15.02
CA GLY A 28 -4.95 6.69 14.91
C GLY A 28 -6.10 6.79 13.92
N GLU A 29 -7.26 7.25 14.39
CA GLU A 29 -8.45 7.43 13.55
C GLU A 29 -8.19 8.47 12.45
N LEU A 30 -8.68 8.19 11.24
CA LEU A 30 -8.59 9.16 10.14
C LEU A 30 -9.55 10.33 10.33
N THR A 31 -9.04 11.51 10.00
CA THR A 31 -9.86 12.73 9.85
C THR A 31 -10.25 12.92 8.38
N SER A 32 -11.16 13.86 8.12
CA SER A 32 -11.50 14.24 6.75
C SER A 32 -10.33 14.89 6.00
N ASP A 33 -9.29 15.40 6.68
CA ASP A 33 -8.12 15.93 6.00
C ASP A 33 -7.13 14.82 5.59
N ASP A 34 -7.19 13.67 6.26
CA ASP A 34 -6.31 12.54 5.94
C ASP A 34 -6.62 11.91 4.57
N THR A 35 -7.88 11.92 4.14
CA THR A 35 -8.32 11.37 2.85
C THR A 35 -8.56 12.42 1.78
N ALA A 36 -8.32 13.70 2.08
CA ALA A 36 -8.35 14.77 1.09
C ALA A 36 -7.06 14.74 0.25
N TRP A 37 -7.18 15.00 -1.05
CA TRP A 37 -6.02 15.16 -1.92
C TRP A 37 -5.19 16.37 -1.49
N LEU A 38 -3.88 16.19 -1.37
CA LEU A 38 -2.92 17.26 -1.09
C LEU A 38 -2.48 17.97 -2.38
N ASN A 39 -2.26 17.22 -3.46
CA ASN A 39 -1.81 17.69 -4.78
C ASN A 39 -0.69 18.77 -4.73
N THR A 40 0.31 18.55 -3.87
CA THR A 40 1.32 19.56 -3.55
C THR A 40 2.38 19.71 -4.66
N SER A 41 2.41 20.85 -5.35
CA SER A 41 3.30 21.10 -6.50
C SER A 41 4.50 22.02 -6.20
N ASP A 42 4.73 22.37 -4.94
CA ASP A 42 5.83 23.25 -4.51
C ASP A 42 6.90 22.55 -3.67
N ALA A 43 6.74 21.24 -3.41
CA ALA A 43 7.62 20.43 -2.55
C ALA A 43 8.51 19.42 -3.30
N GLY A 44 8.76 19.62 -4.60
CA GLY A 44 9.57 18.72 -5.42
C GLY A 44 8.78 17.56 -6.04
N PHE A 45 9.42 16.40 -6.24
CA PHE A 45 8.74 15.23 -6.82
C PHE A 45 7.71 14.66 -5.85
N GLN A 46 6.48 14.45 -6.31
CA GLN A 46 5.43 13.85 -5.50
C GLN A 46 4.51 12.96 -6.33
N THR A 47 4.21 11.79 -5.80
CA THR A 47 3.14 10.91 -6.29
C THR A 47 2.15 10.70 -5.16
N GLU A 48 0.87 10.90 -5.44
CA GLU A 48 -0.23 10.72 -4.51
C GLU A 48 -1.27 9.80 -5.15
N THR A 49 -1.71 8.77 -4.42
CA THR A 49 -2.63 7.77 -4.95
C THR A 49 -3.77 7.51 -4.01
N GLN A 50 -4.98 7.45 -4.56
CA GLN A 50 -6.14 6.85 -3.92
C GLN A 50 -6.48 5.56 -4.65
N THR A 51 -6.43 4.44 -3.93
CA THR A 51 -6.64 3.11 -4.52
C THR A 51 -7.70 2.35 -3.74
N TRP A 52 -8.69 1.82 -4.46
CA TRP A 52 -9.67 0.89 -3.95
C TRP A 52 -9.38 -0.50 -4.52
N TYR A 53 -9.28 -1.48 -3.62
CA TYR A 53 -9.18 -2.88 -3.96
C TYR A 53 -10.47 -3.57 -3.54
N THR A 54 -10.97 -4.47 -4.38
CA THR A 54 -12.21 -5.21 -4.13
C THR A 54 -12.06 -6.64 -4.60
N VAL A 55 -12.50 -7.59 -3.78
CA VAL A 55 -12.80 -8.95 -4.19
C VAL A 55 -14.31 -9.11 -4.31
N LEU A 56 -14.76 -9.51 -5.50
CA LEU A 56 -16.16 -9.76 -5.82
C LEU A 56 -16.62 -11.12 -5.28
N ALA A 57 -17.92 -11.38 -5.30
CA ALA A 57 -18.51 -12.64 -4.83
C ALA A 57 -17.93 -13.90 -5.52
N ASP A 58 -17.50 -13.78 -6.78
CA ASP A 58 -16.88 -14.86 -7.55
C ASP A 58 -15.36 -14.99 -7.35
N GLY A 59 -14.78 -14.19 -6.44
CA GLY A 59 -13.34 -14.12 -6.20
C GLY A 59 -12.56 -13.23 -7.16
N SER A 60 -13.22 -12.60 -8.14
CA SER A 60 -12.57 -11.66 -9.05
C SER A 60 -12.02 -10.45 -8.29
N LEU A 61 -10.81 -10.04 -8.67
CA LEU A 61 -10.16 -8.85 -8.13
C LEU A 61 -10.46 -7.65 -9.02
N VAL A 62 -10.87 -6.55 -8.40
CA VAL A 62 -10.99 -5.25 -9.04
C VAL A 62 -10.13 -4.22 -8.32
N ILE A 63 -9.36 -3.45 -9.08
CA ILE A 63 -8.56 -2.33 -8.59
C ILE A 63 -9.01 -1.08 -9.33
N SER A 64 -9.42 -0.06 -8.58
CA SER A 64 -9.65 1.30 -9.09
C SER A 64 -8.62 2.20 -8.44
N GLN A 65 -7.72 2.77 -9.23
CA GLN A 65 -6.64 3.62 -8.73
C GLN A 65 -6.65 4.96 -9.44
N ILE A 66 -6.52 6.04 -8.66
CA ILE A 66 -6.27 7.37 -9.19
C ILE A 66 -4.89 7.80 -8.71
N ILE A 67 -4.11 8.30 -9.65
CA ILE A 67 -2.72 8.70 -9.44
C ILE A 67 -2.62 10.17 -9.82
N TRP A 68 -2.21 11.00 -8.88
CA TRP A 68 -1.71 12.33 -9.15
C TRP A 68 -0.19 12.32 -9.06
N SER A 69 0.49 12.90 -10.04
CA SER A 69 1.95 12.90 -10.12
C SER A 69 2.50 14.25 -10.55
N TYR A 70 3.48 14.75 -9.80
CA TYR A 70 4.22 15.95 -10.11
C TYR A 70 5.72 15.67 -10.06
N LEU A 71 6.43 16.07 -11.11
CA LEU A 71 7.84 15.71 -11.30
C LEU A 71 8.82 16.69 -10.63
N GLY A 72 8.33 17.75 -10.00
CA GLY A 72 9.18 18.78 -9.38
C GLY A 72 9.90 19.70 -10.38
N VAL A 73 9.51 19.68 -11.66
CA VAL A 73 10.13 20.52 -12.70
C VAL A 73 9.26 21.73 -12.98
N PHE A 74 9.81 22.92 -12.70
CA PHE A 74 9.18 24.20 -13.00
C PHE A 74 8.75 24.25 -14.47
N LEU A 75 7.47 24.57 -14.73
CA LEU A 75 6.78 24.58 -16.03
C LEU A 75 6.19 23.26 -16.55
N ILE A 76 6.48 22.11 -15.93
CA ILE A 76 5.82 20.85 -16.28
C ILE A 76 4.63 20.65 -15.34
N PRO A 77 3.38 20.69 -15.85
CA PRO A 77 2.21 20.50 -15.00
C PRO A 77 2.16 19.08 -14.44
N ALA A 78 1.52 18.94 -13.28
CA ALA A 78 1.18 17.63 -12.73
C ALA A 78 0.20 16.89 -13.65
N THR A 79 0.25 15.56 -13.61
CA THR A 79 -0.65 14.67 -14.36
C THR A 79 -1.56 13.91 -13.41
N THR A 80 -2.81 13.71 -13.82
CA THR A 80 -3.75 12.82 -13.12
C THR A 80 -4.08 11.66 -14.03
N GLN A 81 -4.08 10.45 -13.50
CA GLN A 81 -4.42 9.22 -14.21
C GLN A 81 -5.45 8.43 -13.43
N ILE A 82 -6.34 7.75 -14.14
CA ILE A 82 -7.18 6.69 -13.60
C ILE A 82 -6.73 5.36 -14.20
N THR A 83 -6.49 4.39 -13.34
CA THR A 83 -6.15 3.02 -13.68
C THR A 83 -7.22 2.09 -13.14
N PHE A 84 -7.68 1.19 -13.98
CA PHE A 84 -8.64 0.16 -13.65
C PHE A 84 -8.09 -1.22 -14.02
N LYS A 85 -8.23 -2.18 -13.11
CA LYS A 85 -7.91 -3.58 -13.35
C LYS A 85 -9.07 -4.46 -12.91
N HIS A 86 -9.41 -5.44 -13.73
CA HIS A 86 -10.27 -6.55 -13.36
C HIS A 86 -9.57 -7.87 -13.72
N TYR A 87 -9.38 -8.75 -12.74
CA TYR A 87 -8.86 -10.10 -12.93
C TYR A 87 -9.89 -11.11 -12.45
N ASN A 88 -10.25 -12.07 -13.30
CA ASN A 88 -11.13 -13.16 -12.94
C ASN A 88 -10.34 -14.47 -12.76
N PRO A 89 -10.27 -15.04 -11.55
CA PRO A 89 -9.44 -16.21 -11.26
C PRO A 89 -9.91 -17.49 -11.97
N ALA A 90 -11.21 -17.61 -12.27
CA ALA A 90 -11.76 -18.78 -12.96
C ALA A 90 -11.36 -18.84 -14.44
N THR A 91 -11.39 -17.68 -15.12
CA THR A 91 -11.04 -17.56 -16.55
C THR A 91 -9.57 -17.20 -16.77
N LYS A 92 -8.87 -16.76 -15.72
CA LYS A 92 -7.52 -16.18 -15.76
C LYS A 92 -7.36 -14.99 -16.70
N LYS A 93 -8.46 -14.28 -16.97
CA LYS A 93 -8.46 -13.10 -17.84
C LYS A 93 -8.24 -11.84 -17.02
N THR A 94 -7.28 -11.03 -17.45
CA THR A 94 -7.02 -9.68 -16.93
C THR A 94 -7.47 -8.65 -17.96
N ILE A 95 -8.20 -7.64 -17.49
CA ILE A 95 -8.44 -6.40 -18.24
C ILE A 95 -7.81 -5.28 -17.43
N TRP A 96 -6.85 -4.59 -18.05
CA TRP A 96 -6.19 -3.42 -17.49
C TRP A 96 -6.44 -2.23 -18.44
N LYS A 97 -6.93 -1.12 -17.90
CA LYS A 97 -6.97 0.17 -18.59
C LYS A 97 -6.37 1.28 -17.74
N SER A 98 -5.59 2.16 -18.36
CA SER A 98 -5.05 3.36 -17.73
C SER A 98 -5.20 4.55 -18.67
N VAL A 99 -5.76 5.64 -18.18
CA VAL A 99 -6.08 6.84 -18.97
C VAL A 99 -5.67 8.08 -18.21
N ASN A 100 -5.02 9.02 -18.90
CA ASN A 100 -4.73 10.35 -18.35
C ASN A 100 -6.00 11.19 -18.34
N ALA A 101 -6.28 11.85 -17.23
CA ALA A 101 -7.38 12.80 -17.15
C ALA A 101 -7.02 14.14 -17.78
N SER A 102 -7.95 14.65 -18.58
CA SER A 102 -7.97 16.00 -19.10
C SER A 102 -8.64 16.94 -18.09
N LYS A 103 -7.99 18.07 -17.81
CA LYS A 103 -8.47 19.15 -16.92
C LYS A 103 -8.96 18.67 -15.53
N PRO A 104 -8.18 17.82 -14.83
CA PRO A 104 -8.58 17.35 -13.51
C PRO A 104 -8.75 18.52 -12.53
N LYS A 105 -9.86 18.52 -11.79
CA LYS A 105 -10.14 19.45 -10.70
C LYS A 105 -10.34 18.67 -9.41
N PHE A 106 -9.69 19.12 -8.35
CA PHE A 106 -9.74 18.51 -7.04
C PHE A 106 -10.52 19.41 -6.07
N ASP A 107 -11.34 18.79 -5.22
CA ASP A 107 -11.99 19.44 -4.10
C ASP A 107 -12.04 18.47 -2.92
N ARG A 108 -11.03 18.58 -2.05
CA ARG A 108 -10.76 17.66 -0.95
C ARG A 108 -10.67 16.21 -1.45
N GLN A 109 -11.62 15.34 -1.13
CA GLN A 109 -11.71 13.94 -1.60
C GLN A 109 -12.15 13.82 -3.07
N ASN A 110 -12.85 14.82 -3.60
CA ASN A 110 -13.43 14.77 -4.93
C ASN A 110 -12.38 15.01 -6.01
N CYS A 111 -12.55 14.36 -7.16
CA CYS A 111 -11.75 14.60 -8.34
C CYS A 111 -12.63 14.49 -9.58
N LYS A 112 -12.57 15.48 -10.47
CA LYS A 112 -13.33 15.48 -11.73
C LYS A 112 -12.44 15.84 -12.91
N GLY A 113 -12.34 14.93 -13.87
CA GLY A 113 -11.76 15.16 -15.20
C GLY A 113 -12.80 14.99 -16.30
N ASP A 114 -12.38 15.11 -17.56
CA ASP A 114 -13.27 14.87 -18.71
C ASP A 114 -13.60 13.36 -18.86
N GLU A 115 -12.71 12.47 -18.42
CA GLU A 115 -12.78 11.00 -18.58
C GLU A 115 -13.39 10.28 -17.36
N PHE A 116 -13.33 10.87 -16.16
CA PHE A 116 -13.87 10.29 -14.94
C PHE A 116 -14.30 11.33 -13.90
N GLU A 117 -15.15 10.90 -12.97
CA GLU A 117 -15.56 11.66 -11.81
C GLU A 117 -15.54 10.76 -10.56
N ILE A 118 -14.95 11.28 -9.48
CA ILE A 118 -15.03 10.76 -8.12
C ILE A 118 -15.83 11.77 -7.30
N LYS A 119 -16.96 11.31 -6.78
CA LYS A 119 -17.79 12.08 -5.85
C LYS A 119 -17.75 11.43 -4.47
N HIS A 120 -17.24 12.16 -3.49
CA HIS A 120 -17.26 11.79 -2.09
C HIS A 120 -18.46 12.40 -1.38
N THR A 121 -19.05 11.63 -0.48
CA THR A 121 -20.09 12.10 0.46
C THR A 121 -19.88 11.45 1.82
N GLY A 122 -20.32 12.11 2.88
CA GLY A 122 -20.18 11.63 4.25
C GLY A 122 -19.02 12.28 5.00
N THR A 123 -18.73 11.74 6.18
CA THR A 123 -17.66 12.20 7.08
C THR A 123 -17.08 11.00 7.83
N PRO A 124 -15.92 11.11 8.48
CA PRO A 124 -15.40 10.01 9.31
C PRO A 124 -16.38 9.48 10.35
N ALA A 125 -17.27 10.34 10.87
CA ALA A 125 -18.31 10.00 11.84
C ALA A 125 -19.58 9.36 11.24
N THR A 126 -19.71 9.35 9.92
CA THR A 126 -20.83 8.74 9.20
C THR A 126 -20.32 7.67 8.25
N ASP A 127 -21.24 7.06 7.51
CA ASP A 127 -20.85 6.32 6.33
C ASP A 127 -20.23 7.30 5.33
N GLU A 128 -19.11 6.89 4.73
CA GLU A 128 -18.43 7.63 3.67
C GLU A 128 -18.56 6.85 2.37
N THR A 129 -18.91 7.53 1.29
CA THR A 129 -19.09 6.92 -0.02
C THR A 129 -18.24 7.62 -1.05
N TYR A 130 -17.52 6.86 -1.86
CA TYR A 130 -16.83 7.32 -3.06
C TYR A 130 -17.54 6.71 -4.28
N SER A 131 -18.24 7.55 -5.05
CA SER A 131 -18.85 7.17 -6.32
C SER A 131 -17.89 7.46 -7.45
N ILE A 132 -17.44 6.43 -8.16
CA ILE A 132 -16.54 6.55 -9.31
C ILE A 132 -17.33 6.23 -10.58
N THR A 133 -17.38 7.19 -11.49
CA THR A 133 -17.87 7.00 -12.86
C THR A 133 -16.74 7.27 -13.83
N ALA A 134 -16.46 6.35 -14.75
CA ALA A 134 -15.39 6.53 -15.71
C ALA A 134 -15.74 5.91 -17.07
N HIS A 135 -15.29 6.60 -18.13
CA HIS A 135 -15.38 6.15 -19.52
C HIS A 135 -13.95 6.03 -20.07
N LEU A 136 -13.33 4.88 -19.84
CA LEU A 136 -11.91 4.69 -20.15
C LEU A 136 -11.69 4.44 -21.65
N GLU A 137 -12.55 3.60 -22.25
CA GLU A 137 -12.59 3.32 -23.69
C GLU A 137 -14.03 3.02 -24.12
N LYS A 138 -14.26 2.76 -25.41
CA LYS A 138 -15.60 2.42 -25.94
C LYS A 138 -16.23 1.22 -25.26
N ASP A 139 -15.41 0.30 -24.77
CA ASP A 139 -15.82 -0.99 -24.25
C ASP A 139 -15.54 -1.19 -22.75
N VAL A 140 -15.04 -0.16 -22.07
CA VAL A 140 -14.80 -0.19 -20.60
C VAL A 140 -15.49 1.01 -19.96
N GLN A 141 -16.60 0.75 -19.29
CA GLN A 141 -17.36 1.75 -18.53
C GLN A 141 -17.48 1.30 -17.08
N ILE A 142 -17.24 2.22 -16.16
CA ILE A 142 -17.20 1.95 -14.72
C ILE A 142 -18.25 2.84 -14.06
N SER A 143 -19.12 2.25 -13.24
CA SER A 143 -20.00 2.96 -12.33
C SER A 143 -20.03 2.19 -11.02
N VAL A 144 -19.18 2.57 -10.08
CA VAL A 144 -18.97 1.87 -8.81
C VAL A 144 -19.12 2.82 -7.64
N GLN A 145 -19.69 2.33 -6.55
CA GLN A 145 -19.72 3.00 -5.25
C GLN A 145 -18.94 2.18 -4.24
N TYR A 146 -18.01 2.84 -3.56
CA TYR A 146 -17.23 2.31 -2.45
C TYR A 146 -17.71 2.95 -1.16
N THR A 147 -18.27 2.15 -0.25
CA THR A 147 -18.87 2.62 1.00
C THR A 147 -18.07 2.12 2.19
N LYS A 148 -17.50 3.03 2.98
CA LYS A 148 -16.94 2.76 4.31
C LYS A 148 -18.01 3.04 5.35
N PRO A 149 -18.46 2.05 6.14
CA PRO A 149 -19.44 2.28 7.19
C PRO A 149 -18.83 3.06 8.36
N SER A 150 -19.66 3.80 9.08
CA SER A 150 -19.31 4.53 10.31
C SER A 150 -18.79 3.61 11.42
N SER A 151 -19.27 2.36 11.48
CA SER A 151 -18.81 1.36 12.47
C SER A 151 -17.39 0.84 12.23
N ALA A 152 -16.77 1.18 11.10
CA ALA A 152 -15.41 0.80 10.76
C ALA A 152 -14.57 2.05 10.42
N PRO A 153 -14.06 2.76 11.44
CA PRO A 153 -13.25 3.95 11.20
C PRO A 153 -11.98 3.59 10.40
N GLY A 154 -11.56 4.51 9.54
CA GLY A 154 -10.25 4.41 8.89
C GLY A 154 -9.13 4.61 9.91
N PHE A 155 -7.93 4.15 9.57
CA PHE A 155 -6.75 4.35 10.42
C PHE A 155 -5.50 4.80 9.66
N LYS A 156 -4.60 5.41 10.43
CA LYS A 156 -3.17 5.55 10.17
C LYS A 156 -2.41 5.10 11.41
N LEU A 157 -1.14 4.74 11.27
CA LEU A 157 -0.35 4.34 12.43
C LEU A 157 -0.02 5.56 13.29
N GLY A 158 -0.55 5.58 14.52
CA GLY A 158 -0.49 6.71 15.45
C GLY A 158 -1.33 7.92 15.07
N SER A 159 -1.39 8.88 15.98
CA SER A 159 -2.38 9.96 15.97
C SER A 159 -1.80 11.30 15.53
N GLY A 160 -2.69 12.23 15.16
CA GLY A 160 -2.33 13.60 14.81
C GLY A 160 -1.70 13.74 13.41
N PRO A 161 -1.09 14.91 13.12
CA PRO A 161 -0.60 15.23 11.77
C PRO A 161 0.55 14.35 11.27
N GLU A 162 1.37 13.81 12.19
CA GLU A 162 2.51 12.94 11.85
C GLU A 162 2.16 11.44 11.91
N GLY A 163 0.90 11.10 12.18
CA GLY A 163 0.42 9.72 12.09
C GLY A 163 0.49 9.19 10.66
N GLY A 164 0.97 7.96 10.49
CA GLY A 164 1.15 7.33 9.17
C GLY A 164 2.33 7.87 8.36
N VAL A 165 3.14 8.79 8.88
CA VAL A 165 4.22 9.45 8.13
C VAL A 165 5.60 8.87 8.48
N SER A 166 6.31 8.37 7.47
CA SER A 166 7.75 8.12 7.54
C SER A 166 8.49 9.26 6.85
N ALA A 167 9.53 9.81 7.48
CA ALA A 167 10.25 10.98 6.99
C ALA A 167 11.71 10.65 6.64
N PHE A 168 12.21 11.31 5.60
CA PHE A 168 13.58 11.20 5.11
C PHE A 168 14.30 12.54 5.32
N GLY A 169 15.59 12.48 5.64
CA GLY A 169 16.44 13.64 5.90
C GLY A 169 16.99 13.70 7.32
N LYS A 170 18.00 14.55 7.51
CA LYS A 170 18.73 14.68 8.80
C LYS A 170 17.91 15.36 9.90
N ASP A 171 16.91 16.14 9.52
CA ASP A 171 16.00 16.84 10.43
C ASP A 171 14.58 16.38 10.15
N LYS A 172 13.95 15.71 11.12
CA LYS A 172 12.58 15.20 10.99
C LYS A 172 11.57 16.31 10.68
N LEU A 173 11.78 17.53 11.19
CA LEU A 173 10.88 18.66 10.98
C LEU A 173 11.12 19.34 9.62
N LYS A 174 12.33 19.19 9.07
CA LYS A 174 12.72 19.68 7.74
C LYS A 174 13.06 18.49 6.84
N ARG A 175 12.02 17.71 6.55
CA ARG A 175 12.12 16.50 5.74
C ARG A 175 12.57 16.80 4.29
N ASP A 176 13.51 16.01 3.80
CA ASP A 176 13.93 15.97 2.39
C ASP A 176 12.88 15.25 1.52
N GLY A 177 12.08 14.37 2.14
CA GLY A 177 10.93 13.71 1.55
C GLY A 177 10.21 12.84 2.57
N TYR A 178 9.13 12.19 2.14
CA TYR A 178 8.24 11.48 3.07
C TYR A 178 7.40 10.42 2.36
N VAL A 179 6.92 9.46 3.14
CA VAL A 179 5.96 8.42 2.74
C VAL A 179 4.79 8.45 3.71
N VAL A 180 3.57 8.37 3.19
CA VAL A 180 2.34 8.35 3.99
C VAL A 180 1.47 7.16 3.59
N HIS A 181 0.89 6.48 4.57
CA HIS A 181 -0.15 5.48 4.35
C HIS A 181 -1.33 5.67 5.29
N ARG A 182 -2.53 5.67 4.72
CA ARG A 182 -3.81 5.82 5.43
C ARG A 182 -4.82 4.86 4.82
N PHE A 183 -5.60 4.19 5.65
CA PHE A 183 -6.42 3.07 5.20
C PHE A 183 -7.87 3.21 5.66
N HIS A 184 -8.82 2.89 4.79
CA HIS A 184 -10.12 2.38 5.20
C HIS A 184 -10.12 0.86 5.02
N PRO A 185 -9.96 0.10 6.11
CA PRO A 185 -9.73 -1.34 6.01
C PRO A 185 -10.98 -2.13 5.60
N LEU A 186 -12.17 -1.61 5.92
CA LEU A 186 -13.43 -2.11 5.40
C LEU A 186 -14.08 -1.08 4.49
N VAL A 187 -14.26 -1.49 3.24
CA VAL A 187 -15.03 -0.80 2.22
C VAL A 187 -15.89 -1.85 1.52
N LYS A 188 -17.18 -1.58 1.33
CA LYS A 188 -18.05 -2.40 0.49
C LYS A 188 -18.18 -1.76 -0.89
N SER A 189 -18.08 -2.54 -1.94
CA SER A 189 -18.32 -2.07 -3.30
C SER A 189 -19.70 -2.47 -3.79
N SER A 190 -20.27 -1.67 -4.67
CA SER A 190 -21.50 -1.99 -5.41
C SER A 190 -21.53 -1.22 -6.73
N GLY A 191 -22.40 -1.63 -7.65
CA GLY A 191 -22.57 -0.97 -8.94
C GLY A 191 -22.30 -1.91 -10.09
N THR A 192 -21.83 -1.37 -11.21
CA THR A 192 -21.64 -2.13 -12.44
C THR A 192 -20.36 -1.76 -13.15
N LEU A 193 -19.75 -2.78 -13.74
CA LEU A 193 -18.62 -2.67 -14.65
C LEU A 193 -19.05 -3.27 -15.99
N ILE A 194 -18.89 -2.52 -17.08
CA ILE A 194 -19.17 -3.01 -18.43
C ILE A 194 -17.84 -3.27 -19.13
N LEU A 195 -17.62 -4.53 -19.52
CA LEU A 195 -16.41 -5.02 -20.20
C LEU A 195 -16.80 -5.65 -21.54
N SER A 196 -16.53 -4.97 -22.64
CA SER A 196 -16.84 -5.44 -24.00
C SER A 196 -18.30 -5.93 -24.15
N GLY A 197 -19.22 -5.23 -23.50
CA GLY A 197 -20.66 -5.52 -23.50
C GLY A 197 -21.13 -6.50 -22.43
N ALA A 198 -20.23 -7.21 -21.75
CA ALA A 198 -20.55 -8.01 -20.58
C ALA A 198 -20.69 -7.12 -19.34
N ILE A 199 -21.72 -7.35 -18.53
CA ILE A 199 -21.93 -6.66 -17.25
C ILE A 199 -21.34 -7.53 -16.14
N VAL A 200 -20.45 -6.95 -15.35
CA VAL A 200 -19.94 -7.50 -14.10
C VAL A 200 -20.59 -6.72 -12.94
N ASP A 201 -21.20 -7.45 -12.02
CA ASP A 201 -21.71 -6.89 -10.77
C ASP A 201 -20.53 -6.53 -9.86
N MET A 202 -20.49 -5.28 -9.41
CA MET A 202 -19.42 -4.77 -8.55
C MET A 202 -19.70 -4.97 -7.05
N ALA A 203 -20.73 -5.72 -6.69
CA ALA A 203 -20.98 -6.12 -5.31
C ALA A 203 -19.80 -6.94 -4.75
N GLY A 204 -19.13 -6.40 -3.74
CA GLY A 204 -17.91 -7.01 -3.23
C GLY A 204 -17.39 -6.38 -1.96
N GLU A 205 -16.26 -6.92 -1.54
CA GLU A 205 -15.62 -6.67 -0.27
C GLU A 205 -14.22 -6.12 -0.51
N GLY A 206 -13.90 -5.00 0.10
CA GLY A 206 -12.77 -4.19 -0.32
C GLY A 206 -12.11 -3.38 0.78
N MET A 207 -11.12 -2.61 0.35
CA MET A 207 -10.39 -1.66 1.18
C MET A 207 -10.00 -0.44 0.35
N PHE A 208 -9.70 0.67 1.02
CA PHE A 208 -9.15 1.88 0.41
C PHE A 208 -7.82 2.26 1.06
N VAL A 209 -6.84 2.64 0.24
CA VAL A 209 -5.59 3.24 0.69
C VAL A 209 -5.38 4.61 0.04
N HIS A 210 -5.05 5.59 0.87
CA HIS A 210 -4.49 6.87 0.45
C HIS A 210 -3.00 6.87 0.77
N ALA A 211 -2.17 6.88 -0.28
CA ALA A 211 -0.72 6.84 -0.16
C ALA A 211 -0.06 8.04 -0.82
N ILE A 212 1.00 8.56 -0.20
CA ILE A 212 1.77 9.69 -0.72
C ILE A 212 3.25 9.34 -0.65
N GLN A 213 3.94 9.62 -1.74
CA GLN A 213 5.38 9.53 -1.84
C GLN A 213 5.93 10.89 -2.28
N GLY A 214 6.44 11.67 -1.33
CA GLY A 214 7.01 13.00 -1.53
C GLY A 214 8.50 12.97 -1.86
N MET A 215 8.93 12.01 -2.68
CA MET A 215 10.29 11.89 -3.21
C MET A 215 10.27 10.94 -4.41
N ARG A 216 11.31 10.97 -5.25
CA ARG A 216 11.46 10.01 -6.37
C ARG A 216 11.47 8.56 -5.85
N PRO A 217 10.72 7.63 -6.49
CA PRO A 217 10.55 6.26 -5.97
C PRO A 217 11.88 5.53 -5.71
N ASN A 218 12.84 5.70 -6.62
CA ASN A 218 14.15 5.06 -6.55
C ASN A 218 15.06 5.58 -5.43
N LEU A 219 14.68 6.66 -4.74
CA LEU A 219 15.38 7.16 -3.56
C LEU A 219 14.69 6.70 -2.27
N VAL A 220 13.36 6.51 -2.34
CA VAL A 220 12.53 6.13 -1.18
C VAL A 220 12.81 4.71 -0.76
N ALA A 221 12.71 3.76 -1.69
CA ALA A 221 12.73 2.35 -1.35
C ALA A 221 13.38 1.49 -2.43
N SER A 222 14.00 0.40 -1.98
CA SER A 222 14.49 -0.70 -2.83
C SER A 222 13.39 -1.67 -3.17
N THR A 223 12.54 -2.00 -2.18
CA THR A 223 11.42 -2.93 -2.34
C THR A 223 10.17 -2.46 -1.62
N TRP A 224 9.00 -2.88 -2.12
CA TRP A 224 7.72 -2.75 -1.42
C TRP A 224 7.02 -4.09 -1.35
N ASN A 225 6.29 -4.34 -0.26
CA ASN A 225 5.37 -5.46 -0.15
C ASN A 225 4.00 -4.95 0.29
N PHE A 226 2.96 -5.37 -0.43
CA PHE A 226 1.57 -5.10 -0.07
C PHE A 226 0.80 -6.40 0.07
N ALA A 227 -0.11 -6.47 1.02
CA ALA A 227 -1.07 -7.56 1.16
C ALA A 227 -2.45 -7.01 1.51
N PHE A 228 -3.47 -7.56 0.84
CA PHE A 228 -4.87 -7.36 1.11
C PHE A 228 -5.57 -8.71 1.12
N PHE A 229 -5.79 -9.25 2.31
CA PHE A 229 -6.64 -10.42 2.52
C PHE A 229 -8.09 -9.99 2.78
N THR A 230 -9.04 -10.76 2.23
CA THR A 230 -10.47 -10.55 2.40
C THR A 230 -11.25 -11.86 2.26
N THR A 231 -12.17 -12.15 3.18
CA THR A 231 -13.31 -13.02 2.89
C THR A 231 -14.11 -12.44 1.72
N ALA A 232 -14.57 -13.28 0.78
CA ALA A 232 -15.44 -12.83 -0.31
C ALA A 232 -16.86 -12.55 0.20
N LEU A 233 -17.64 -11.79 -0.58
CA LEU A 233 -19.04 -11.50 -0.26
C LEU A 233 -19.86 -12.79 -0.15
N GLY A 234 -20.59 -12.97 0.95
CA GLY A 234 -21.37 -14.18 1.21
C GLY A 234 -20.55 -15.39 1.66
N GLN A 235 -19.25 -15.20 1.92
CA GLN A 235 -18.32 -16.20 2.46
C GLN A 235 -17.77 -15.73 3.81
N GLU A 236 -18.60 -15.07 4.60
CA GLU A 236 -18.22 -14.63 5.95
C GLU A 236 -18.00 -15.82 6.87
N ASP A 237 -17.01 -15.71 7.75
CA ASP A 237 -16.73 -16.72 8.76
C ASP A 237 -17.83 -16.75 9.83
N GLU A 238 -18.15 -17.94 10.35
CA GLU A 238 -19.22 -18.10 11.34
C GLU A 238 -18.89 -17.36 12.65
N LYS A 239 -17.63 -17.33 13.08
CA LYS A 239 -17.21 -16.71 14.35
C LYS A 239 -16.78 -15.26 14.18
N LEU A 240 -16.04 -14.95 13.12
CA LEU A 240 -15.40 -13.65 12.89
C LEU A 240 -16.15 -12.78 11.87
N GLY A 241 -17.10 -13.35 11.11
CA GLY A 241 -17.83 -12.62 10.07
C GLY A 241 -16.93 -12.26 8.89
N ALA A 242 -17.06 -11.05 8.38
CA ALA A 242 -16.18 -10.56 7.32
C ALA A 242 -14.80 -10.20 7.92
N VAL A 243 -13.72 -10.73 7.34
CA VAL A 243 -12.35 -10.55 7.85
C VAL A 243 -11.46 -9.89 6.82
N ARG A 244 -10.74 -8.84 7.21
CA ARG A 244 -9.72 -8.19 6.36
C ARG A 244 -8.38 -8.21 7.09
N ALA A 245 -7.30 -8.49 6.38
CA ALA A 245 -5.95 -8.24 6.88
C ALA A 245 -5.17 -7.45 5.82
N ILE A 246 -4.60 -6.33 6.23
CA ILE A 246 -3.88 -5.42 5.34
C ILE A 246 -2.46 -5.28 5.85
N GLN A 247 -1.51 -5.25 4.93
CA GLN A 247 -0.12 -4.95 5.25
C GLN A 247 0.52 -4.10 4.15
N MET A 248 1.29 -3.11 4.57
CA MET A 248 2.09 -2.26 3.69
C MET A 248 3.50 -2.15 4.25
N GLU A 249 4.47 -2.64 3.50
CA GLU A 249 5.89 -2.60 3.85
C GLU A 249 6.69 -1.92 2.74
N PHE A 250 7.67 -1.12 3.13
CA PHE A 250 8.73 -0.72 2.23
C PHE A 250 10.09 -0.85 2.90
N GLU A 251 11.10 -1.16 2.10
CA GLU A 251 12.50 -1.20 2.52
C GLU A 251 13.22 0.02 1.94
N THR A 252 13.88 0.81 2.79
CA THR A 252 14.64 1.96 2.31
C THR A 252 15.82 1.55 1.43
N THR A 253 16.21 2.44 0.53
CA THR A 253 17.51 2.31 -0.16
C THR A 253 18.67 2.37 0.84
N GLU A 254 19.87 1.97 0.43
CA GLU A 254 21.07 2.05 1.30
C GLU A 254 21.37 3.48 1.80
N ASP A 255 20.89 4.50 1.10
CA ASP A 255 21.15 5.91 1.40
C ASP A 255 20.43 6.43 2.64
N TYR A 256 19.38 5.75 3.12
CA TYR A 256 18.53 6.23 4.21
C TYR A 256 18.36 5.22 5.34
N GLY A 257 18.93 5.53 6.51
CA GLY A 257 18.98 4.60 7.63
C GLY A 257 19.49 5.17 8.96
N PRO A 258 19.70 4.28 9.97
CA PRO A 258 20.15 4.59 11.33
C PRO A 258 21.40 5.47 11.43
N LYS A 259 22.33 5.34 10.48
CA LYS A 259 23.64 5.99 10.47
C LYS A 259 23.87 6.78 9.18
N GLY A 260 22.81 7.27 8.53
CA GLY A 260 22.92 8.02 7.29
C GLY A 260 23.14 7.14 6.05
N PRO A 261 23.78 7.67 4.99
CA PRO A 261 24.07 6.91 3.79
C PRO A 261 24.89 5.63 4.06
N LYS A 262 24.58 4.56 3.32
CA LYS A 262 25.14 3.20 3.48
C LYS A 262 24.73 2.47 4.75
N SER A 263 23.65 2.93 5.40
CA SER A 263 23.10 2.27 6.58
C SER A 263 21.62 1.93 6.45
N GLY A 264 21.03 2.14 5.26
CA GLY A 264 19.61 1.90 4.98
C GLY A 264 19.23 0.43 4.90
N GLN A 265 18.39 -0.01 3.96
CA GLN A 265 17.75 -1.34 4.02
C GLN A 265 16.91 -1.52 5.30
N THR A 266 16.31 -0.42 5.75
CA THR A 266 15.40 -0.42 6.90
C THR A 266 13.99 -0.68 6.39
N LYS A 267 13.35 -1.75 6.85
CA LYS A 267 11.96 -2.08 6.50
C LYS A 267 11.01 -1.42 7.47
N VAL A 268 10.01 -0.71 6.96
CA VAL A 268 8.91 -0.16 7.75
C VAL A 268 7.64 -0.84 7.33
N ASN A 269 6.94 -1.44 8.28
CA ASN A 269 5.75 -2.23 8.04
C ASN A 269 4.59 -1.72 8.91
N ILE A 270 3.44 -1.49 8.27
CA ILE A 270 2.18 -1.12 8.91
C ILE A 270 1.14 -2.17 8.53
N GLY A 271 0.39 -2.67 9.50
CA GLY A 271 -0.67 -3.63 9.22
C GLY A 271 -1.89 -3.45 10.11
N CYS A 272 -2.99 -4.11 9.72
CA CYS A 272 -4.16 -4.24 10.56
C CYS A 272 -4.93 -5.53 10.27
N VAL A 273 -5.73 -5.96 11.25
CA VAL A 273 -6.69 -7.06 11.11
C VAL A 273 -8.05 -6.60 11.60
N TYR A 274 -9.05 -6.81 10.74
CA TYR A 274 -10.44 -6.44 10.89
C TYR A 274 -11.29 -7.70 11.01
N SER A 275 -12.30 -7.69 11.86
CA SER A 275 -13.42 -8.63 11.80
C SER A 275 -14.74 -7.88 12.03
N SER A 276 -15.82 -8.28 11.34
CA SER A 276 -17.12 -7.61 11.48
C SER A 276 -17.86 -8.01 12.77
N LYS A 277 -17.37 -9.05 13.46
CA LYS A 277 -17.91 -9.54 14.74
C LYS A 277 -17.04 -9.16 15.94
N THR A 278 -16.15 -8.18 15.77
CA THR A 278 -15.32 -7.60 16.84
C THR A 278 -15.62 -6.13 17.02
N ASP A 279 -15.43 -5.63 18.23
CA ASP A 279 -15.49 -4.21 18.60
C ASP A 279 -14.35 -3.93 19.59
N PRO A 280 -13.41 -3.00 19.32
CA PRO A 280 -13.40 -2.05 18.21
C PRO A 280 -12.90 -2.63 16.89
N VAL A 281 -13.09 -1.84 15.84
CA VAL A 281 -12.79 -2.19 14.45
C VAL A 281 -11.78 -1.19 13.86
N PRO A 282 -10.70 -1.63 13.16
CA PRO A 282 -10.11 -2.99 13.20
C PRO A 282 -9.77 -3.41 14.63
N PHE A 283 -9.66 -4.71 14.94
CA PHE A 283 -9.34 -5.13 16.32
C PHE A 283 -7.82 -5.16 16.58
N LEU A 284 -7.01 -5.27 15.53
CA LEU A 284 -5.55 -5.28 15.62
C LEU A 284 -4.96 -4.26 14.64
N VAL A 285 -4.00 -3.45 15.10
CA VAL A 285 -3.15 -2.57 14.28
C VAL A 285 -1.71 -2.82 14.71
N THR A 286 -0.83 -3.02 13.75
CA THR A 286 0.59 -3.34 13.99
C THR A 286 1.49 -2.34 13.28
N GLY A 287 2.59 -2.00 13.93
CA GLY A 287 3.65 -1.20 13.35
C GLY A 287 5.02 -1.72 13.77
N GLN A 288 5.86 -2.10 12.81
CA GLN A 288 7.20 -2.60 13.09
C GLN A 288 8.22 -2.03 12.12
N THR A 289 9.41 -1.72 12.64
CA THR A 289 10.59 -1.46 11.81
C THR A 289 11.60 -2.59 11.99
N HIS A 290 12.08 -3.14 10.88
CA HIS A 290 13.22 -4.05 10.87
C HIS A 290 14.45 -3.29 10.39
N THR A 291 15.53 -3.35 11.17
CA THR A 291 16.80 -2.75 10.81
C THR A 291 17.78 -3.77 10.25
N PRO A 292 18.81 -3.30 9.52
CA PRO A 292 19.94 -4.14 9.17
C PRO A 292 20.63 -4.74 10.40
N ALA A 293 21.30 -5.87 10.19
CA ALA A 293 22.08 -6.53 11.24
C ALA A 293 23.13 -5.59 11.86
N GLY A 294 23.29 -5.67 13.19
CA GLY A 294 24.28 -4.87 13.94
C GLY A 294 23.85 -3.43 14.24
N VAL A 295 22.57 -3.11 14.07
CA VAL A 295 21.96 -1.86 14.52
C VAL A 295 21.17 -2.12 15.80
N GLU A 296 21.68 -1.60 16.91
CA GLU A 296 20.97 -1.58 18.20
C GLU A 296 20.31 -0.20 18.39
N ASP A 297 19.18 -0.16 19.09
CA ASP A 297 18.48 1.07 19.53
C ASP A 297 17.93 2.02 18.45
N TYR A 298 17.68 1.53 17.23
CA TYR A 298 17.05 2.34 16.17
C TYR A 298 16.03 1.53 15.37
N PRO A 299 14.83 2.07 15.12
CA PRO A 299 14.12 2.94 16.06
C PRO A 299 13.91 2.22 17.40
N ALA A 300 13.19 2.82 18.34
CA ALA A 300 12.73 2.07 19.52
C ALA A 300 12.02 0.77 19.06
N PRO A 301 12.44 -0.41 19.55
CA PRO A 301 11.81 -1.67 19.16
C PRO A 301 10.32 -1.65 19.48
N SER A 302 9.51 -2.07 18.50
CA SER A 302 8.09 -2.33 18.72
C SER A 302 7.90 -3.73 19.31
N SER A 303 6.93 -3.89 20.20
CA SER A 303 6.47 -5.21 20.64
C SER A 303 5.62 -5.91 19.57
N ASP A 304 5.17 -5.18 18.56
CA ASP A 304 4.37 -5.71 17.45
C ASP A 304 5.23 -6.55 16.50
N VAL A 305 4.57 -7.53 15.87
CA VAL A 305 5.04 -8.24 14.68
C VAL A 305 4.23 -7.71 13.50
N SER A 306 4.91 -7.21 12.48
CA SER A 306 4.32 -6.84 11.19
C SER A 306 5.37 -7.14 10.12
N THR A 307 5.21 -8.24 9.38
CA THR A 307 6.28 -8.77 8.52
C THR A 307 5.74 -9.25 7.19
N ALA A 308 6.41 -8.91 6.08
CA ALA A 308 6.27 -9.59 4.80
C ALA A 308 7.55 -10.36 4.49
N SER A 309 7.43 -11.68 4.29
CA SER A 309 8.58 -12.54 4.01
C SER A 309 8.44 -13.17 2.64
N HIS A 310 9.51 -13.07 1.84
CA HIS A 310 9.66 -13.83 0.60
C HIS A 310 10.28 -15.19 0.93
N LEU A 311 9.55 -16.25 0.65
CA LEU A 311 10.00 -17.63 0.84
C LEU A 311 10.61 -18.13 -0.46
N ASN A 312 11.64 -18.97 -0.38
CA ASN A 312 12.19 -19.73 -1.51
C ASN A 312 12.41 -18.89 -2.79
N ALA A 313 13.03 -17.71 -2.65
CA ALA A 313 13.14 -16.76 -3.74
C ALA A 313 13.75 -17.37 -5.02
N VAL A 314 13.18 -17.01 -6.17
CA VAL A 314 13.58 -17.49 -7.50
C VAL A 314 14.01 -16.29 -8.33
N VAL A 315 15.15 -16.38 -9.02
CA VAL A 315 15.57 -15.32 -9.94
C VAL A 315 14.69 -15.36 -11.18
N ASP A 316 13.97 -14.28 -11.46
CA ASP A 316 13.18 -14.13 -12.67
C ASP A 316 14.10 -13.88 -13.87
N GLY A 317 14.06 -14.76 -14.88
CA GLY A 317 14.98 -14.69 -16.02
C GLY A 317 14.76 -13.45 -16.91
N GLU A 318 13.58 -12.83 -16.84
CA GLU A 318 13.21 -11.64 -17.62
C GLU A 318 13.73 -10.34 -16.98
N THR A 319 13.56 -10.19 -15.67
CA THR A 319 13.87 -8.95 -14.96
C THR A 319 15.19 -9.00 -14.18
N GLY A 320 15.64 -10.20 -13.82
CA GLY A 320 16.81 -10.45 -12.95
C GLY A 320 16.51 -10.34 -11.45
N TYR A 321 15.30 -10.01 -11.04
CA TYR A 321 14.96 -9.87 -9.62
C TYR A 321 14.78 -11.22 -8.90
N PRO A 322 15.19 -11.34 -7.62
CA PRO A 322 14.90 -12.49 -6.78
C PRO A 322 13.45 -12.40 -6.28
N VAL A 323 12.50 -12.85 -7.09
CA VAL A 323 11.07 -12.78 -6.78
C VAL A 323 10.67 -13.88 -5.79
N PRO A 324 9.61 -13.68 -4.98
CA PRO A 324 9.16 -14.70 -4.03
C PRO A 324 8.78 -16.01 -4.74
N GLY A 325 9.27 -17.14 -4.21
CA GLY A 325 8.76 -18.48 -4.54
C GLY A 325 7.63 -18.93 -3.61
N GLY A 326 7.43 -18.23 -2.50
CA GLY A 326 6.25 -18.21 -1.65
C GLY A 326 6.21 -16.90 -0.85
N LEU A 327 5.10 -16.63 -0.17
CA LEU A 327 4.90 -15.42 0.62
C LEU A 327 4.37 -15.77 2.00
N GLU A 328 4.83 -15.05 3.02
CA GLU A 328 4.29 -15.14 4.38
C GLU A 328 4.07 -13.75 4.96
N PHE A 329 2.89 -13.55 5.54
CA PHE A 329 2.49 -12.32 6.20
C PHE A 329 2.10 -12.62 7.65
N ASN A 330 2.68 -11.88 8.60
CA ASN A 330 2.35 -12.02 10.02
C ASN A 330 2.00 -10.67 10.65
N TRP A 331 0.94 -10.68 11.44
CA TRP A 331 0.51 -9.59 12.30
C TRP A 331 0.46 -10.11 13.73
N ALA A 332 1.06 -9.43 14.70
CA ALA A 332 0.82 -9.70 16.11
C ALA A 332 1.01 -8.44 16.94
N GLY A 333 0.17 -8.22 17.93
CA GLY A 333 0.22 -6.99 18.73
C GLY A 333 -0.82 -7.02 19.83
N ASP A 334 -0.93 -5.93 20.56
CA ASP A 334 -1.99 -5.77 21.55
C ASP A 334 -3.33 -5.56 20.83
N SER A 335 -4.33 -6.35 21.22
CA SER A 335 -5.69 -6.19 20.73
C SER A 335 -6.27 -4.87 21.25
N ARG A 336 -6.97 -4.15 20.37
CA ARG A 336 -7.55 -2.84 20.69
C ARG A 336 -8.70 -2.89 21.69
N ASP A 337 -9.32 -4.05 21.87
CA ASP A 337 -10.33 -4.28 22.91
C ASP A 337 -9.72 -4.47 24.32
N GLY A 338 -8.38 -4.48 24.43
CA GLY A 338 -7.67 -4.68 25.69
C GLY A 338 -7.68 -6.11 26.21
N THR A 339 -8.13 -7.09 25.40
CA THR A 339 -8.23 -8.51 25.81
C THR A 339 -6.89 -9.27 25.79
N GLY A 340 -5.78 -8.57 25.56
CA GLY A 340 -4.43 -9.13 25.47
C GLY A 340 -3.89 -9.10 24.05
N ARG A 341 -2.97 -10.02 23.72
CA ARG A 341 -2.38 -10.08 22.38
C ARG A 341 -3.27 -10.84 21.40
N ALA A 342 -3.31 -10.37 20.17
CA ALA A 342 -3.89 -11.06 19.04
C ALA A 342 -2.85 -11.22 17.93
N SER A 343 -3.07 -12.18 17.04
CA SER A 343 -2.23 -12.33 15.85
C SER A 343 -3.03 -12.84 14.66
N ALA A 344 -2.50 -12.60 13.47
CA ALA A 344 -2.95 -13.26 12.26
C ALA A 344 -1.75 -13.70 11.41
N ARG A 345 -1.93 -14.76 10.62
CA ARG A 345 -0.89 -15.30 9.75
C ARG A 345 -1.48 -15.83 8.45
N ALA A 346 -0.89 -15.46 7.32
CA ALA A 346 -1.21 -15.99 6.01
C ALA A 346 0.06 -16.51 5.33
N VAL A 347 -0.02 -17.70 4.72
CA VAL A 347 1.10 -18.32 4.01
C VAL A 347 0.64 -18.78 2.64
N ILE A 348 1.35 -18.32 1.61
CA ILE A 348 1.22 -18.78 0.24
C ILE A 348 2.49 -19.58 -0.06
N GLU A 349 2.42 -20.90 0.06
CA GLU A 349 3.61 -21.76 -0.04
C GLU A 349 4.30 -21.68 -1.41
N LYS A 350 3.50 -21.44 -2.47
CA LYS A 350 3.98 -21.41 -3.85
C LYS A 350 3.42 -20.20 -4.60
N THR A 351 4.31 -19.29 -4.94
CA THR A 351 4.10 -18.23 -5.93
C THR A 351 4.82 -18.59 -7.24
N GLY A 352 4.40 -17.99 -8.35
CA GLY A 352 5.00 -18.17 -9.67
C GLY A 352 5.80 -16.97 -10.12
N ASN A 353 6.81 -17.16 -10.97
CA ASN A 353 7.49 -16.07 -11.68
C ASN A 353 7.04 -15.95 -13.15
N VAL A 354 6.07 -16.77 -13.58
CA VAL A 354 5.43 -16.73 -14.89
C VAL A 354 3.96 -16.39 -14.72
N VAL A 355 3.47 -15.42 -15.50
CA VAL A 355 2.06 -14.97 -15.41
C VAL A 355 1.12 -16.15 -15.65
N GLY A 356 0.16 -16.34 -14.75
CA GLY A 356 -0.80 -17.44 -14.74
C GLY A 356 -0.42 -18.64 -13.85
N GLU A 357 0.78 -18.64 -13.27
CA GLU A 357 1.27 -19.65 -12.33
C GLU A 357 1.35 -19.13 -10.89
N GLY A 358 1.07 -20.00 -9.90
CA GLY A 358 1.23 -19.67 -8.47
C GLY A 358 0.48 -18.41 -8.01
N GLY A 359 -0.58 -18.01 -8.72
CA GLY A 359 -1.34 -16.79 -8.46
C GLY A 359 -0.75 -15.51 -9.04
N LEU A 360 0.40 -15.53 -9.74
CA LEU A 360 0.93 -14.35 -10.43
C LEU A 360 -0.04 -13.94 -11.55
N ILE A 361 -0.66 -12.77 -11.42
CA ILE A 361 -1.64 -12.26 -12.38
C ILE A 361 -1.03 -11.25 -13.37
N GLU A 362 0.06 -10.60 -12.99
CA GLU A 362 0.68 -9.56 -13.80
C GLU A 362 2.12 -9.25 -13.36
N LYS A 363 2.97 -8.89 -14.33
CA LYS A 363 4.27 -8.26 -14.10
C LYS A 363 4.24 -6.85 -14.67
N VAL A 364 4.21 -5.84 -13.82
CA VAL A 364 4.15 -4.45 -14.24
C VAL A 364 5.56 -3.92 -14.47
N ASP A 365 5.93 -3.63 -15.72
CA ASP A 365 7.08 -2.78 -16.02
C ASP A 365 6.67 -1.32 -15.77
N VAL A 366 7.04 -0.76 -14.61
CA VAL A 366 6.64 0.58 -14.21
C VAL A 366 7.14 1.64 -15.20
N LEU A 367 8.29 1.41 -15.85
CA LEU A 367 8.79 2.33 -16.86
C LEU A 367 7.92 2.30 -18.11
N HIS A 368 7.28 1.17 -18.42
CA HIS A 368 6.36 1.06 -19.54
C HIS A 368 5.05 1.82 -19.30
N GLU A 369 4.62 1.91 -18.05
CA GLU A 369 3.35 2.56 -17.66
C GLU A 369 3.46 4.09 -17.51
N ILE A 370 4.67 4.64 -17.38
CA ILE A 370 4.86 6.10 -17.33
C ILE A 370 4.91 6.74 -18.74
N PRO A 371 4.35 7.97 -18.90
CA PRO A 371 4.47 8.74 -20.13
C PRO A 371 5.91 8.88 -20.64
N TYR A 372 6.08 8.82 -21.96
CA TYR A 372 7.40 8.74 -22.63
C TYR A 372 8.41 9.82 -22.21
N VAL A 373 7.96 11.05 -21.98
CA VAL A 373 8.83 12.18 -21.58
C VAL A 373 9.43 11.94 -20.19
N ILE A 374 8.67 11.34 -19.28
CA ILE A 374 9.07 10.99 -17.91
C ILE A 374 10.09 9.85 -17.95
N ARG A 375 9.85 8.87 -18.82
CA ARG A 375 10.73 7.71 -19.04
C ARG A 375 12.15 8.11 -19.41
N LYS A 376 12.33 9.10 -20.30
CA LYS A 376 13.67 9.58 -20.70
C LYS A 376 14.44 10.26 -19.56
N GLY A 377 13.75 10.98 -18.67
CA GLY A 377 14.37 11.64 -17.52
C GLY A 377 14.79 10.67 -16.41
N LEU A 378 13.96 9.66 -16.14
CA LEU A 378 14.22 8.64 -15.10
C LEU A 378 15.22 7.56 -15.55
N ALA A 379 15.03 6.98 -16.75
CA ALA A 379 15.89 5.89 -17.23
C ALA A 379 17.36 6.34 -17.43
N ALA A 380 17.58 7.59 -17.82
CA ALA A 380 18.93 8.14 -17.96
C ALA A 380 19.63 8.43 -16.63
N ALA A 381 18.86 8.58 -15.53
CA ALA A 381 19.39 8.98 -14.22
C ALA A 381 19.60 7.81 -13.26
N THR A 382 18.88 6.69 -13.41
CA THR A 382 18.88 5.61 -12.40
C THR A 382 19.46 4.29 -12.89
N GLY A 383 19.40 3.97 -14.19
CA GLY A 383 19.82 2.65 -14.69
C GLY A 383 19.00 1.46 -14.17
N THR A 384 17.95 1.72 -13.36
CA THR A 384 17.10 0.70 -12.74
C THR A 384 15.87 0.39 -13.61
N LYS A 385 15.34 -0.84 -13.49
CA LYS A 385 14.09 -1.26 -14.14
C LYS A 385 13.07 -1.65 -13.07
N PRO A 386 12.27 -0.72 -12.56
CA PRO A 386 11.28 -1.03 -11.54
C PRO A 386 10.20 -2.00 -12.06
N PHE A 387 9.95 -3.08 -11.31
CA PHE A 387 8.88 -4.05 -11.58
C PHE A 387 7.97 -4.24 -10.38
N ILE A 388 6.68 -4.45 -10.63
CA ILE A 388 5.71 -4.87 -9.61
C ILE A 388 5.16 -6.24 -10.01
N TYR A 389 5.32 -7.23 -9.13
CA TYR A 389 4.74 -8.55 -9.29
C TYR A 389 3.44 -8.60 -8.49
N GLN A 390 2.33 -8.86 -9.17
CA GLN A 390 1.00 -8.85 -8.56
C GLN A 390 0.46 -10.27 -8.48
N TYR A 391 0.09 -10.71 -7.29
CA TYR A 391 -0.43 -12.05 -7.01
C TYR A 391 -1.86 -11.97 -6.50
N HIS A 392 -2.70 -12.93 -6.90
CA HIS A 392 -4.05 -13.11 -6.37
C HIS A 392 -4.30 -14.58 -6.11
N ASN A 393 -4.41 -14.96 -4.84
CA ASN A 393 -4.48 -16.35 -4.40
C ASN A 393 -5.68 -16.56 -3.48
N ALA A 394 -6.36 -17.69 -3.60
CA ALA A 394 -7.16 -18.20 -2.49
C ALA A 394 -6.21 -18.68 -1.39
N THR A 395 -6.53 -18.37 -0.12
CA THR A 395 -5.69 -18.72 1.03
C THR A 395 -6.54 -18.78 2.31
N THR A 396 -5.96 -19.38 3.34
CA THR A 396 -6.44 -19.31 4.71
C THR A 396 -5.67 -18.24 5.48
N LEU A 397 -6.37 -17.41 6.25
CA LEU A 397 -5.80 -16.52 7.27
C LEU A 397 -6.06 -17.15 8.64
N GLU A 398 -5.00 -17.54 9.34
CA GLU A 398 -5.09 -18.02 10.72
C GLU A 398 -5.21 -16.81 11.65
N VAL A 399 -6.36 -16.62 12.31
CA VAL A 399 -6.59 -15.51 13.23
C VAL A 399 -6.63 -16.04 14.66
N THR A 400 -5.67 -15.61 15.49
CA THR A 400 -5.56 -16.01 16.90
C THR A 400 -5.97 -14.86 17.82
N ARG A 401 -6.91 -15.13 18.74
CA ARG A 401 -7.31 -14.22 19.82
C ARG A 401 -7.41 -15.02 21.13
N GLY A 402 -6.62 -14.63 22.13
CA GLY A 402 -6.50 -15.44 23.35
C GLY A 402 -5.89 -16.81 23.07
N GLU A 403 -6.57 -17.88 23.50
CA GLU A 403 -6.14 -19.27 23.25
C GLU A 403 -6.74 -19.88 21.97
N GLU A 404 -7.65 -19.17 21.30
CA GLU A 404 -8.35 -19.69 20.13
C GLU A 404 -7.69 -19.20 18.84
N THR A 405 -7.51 -20.12 17.89
CA THR A 405 -7.12 -19.83 16.50
C THR A 405 -8.22 -20.27 15.57
N VAL A 406 -8.69 -19.34 14.73
CA VAL A 406 -9.75 -19.55 13.75
C VAL A 406 -9.14 -19.47 12.35
N PRO A 407 -9.18 -20.56 11.55
CA PRO A 407 -8.78 -20.52 10.15
C PRO A 407 -9.90 -19.85 9.32
N VAL A 408 -9.58 -18.76 8.64
CA VAL A 408 -10.54 -18.00 7.83
C VAL A 408 -10.19 -18.14 6.36
N GLU A 409 -11.06 -18.76 5.59
CA GLU A 409 -10.91 -18.88 4.13
C GLU A 409 -11.19 -17.56 3.42
N GLY A 410 -10.39 -17.23 2.40
CA GLY A 410 -10.59 -16.03 1.62
C GLY A 410 -9.61 -15.88 0.46
N TRP A 411 -9.46 -14.64 0.03
CA TRP A 411 -8.55 -14.27 -1.06
C TRP A 411 -7.53 -13.28 -0.55
N ILE A 412 -6.28 -13.42 -1.00
CA ILE A 412 -5.22 -12.45 -0.76
C ILE A 412 -4.71 -11.93 -2.10
N PHE A 413 -4.85 -10.62 -2.27
CA PHE A 413 -4.09 -9.88 -3.26
C PHE A 413 -2.79 -9.43 -2.62
N SER A 414 -1.65 -9.60 -3.31
CA SER A 414 -0.38 -9.10 -2.83
C SER A 414 0.49 -8.55 -3.95
N GLU A 415 1.35 -7.60 -3.60
CA GLU A 415 2.33 -7.02 -4.50
C GLU A 415 3.73 -7.17 -3.92
N ALA A 416 4.68 -7.58 -4.76
CA ALA A 416 6.10 -7.51 -4.48
C ALA A 416 6.74 -6.60 -5.53
N SER A 417 7.16 -5.41 -5.10
CA SER A 417 7.75 -4.39 -5.96
C SER A 417 9.25 -4.32 -5.74
N PHE A 418 9.99 -4.19 -6.84
CA PHE A 418 11.44 -4.01 -6.84
C PHE A 418 11.76 -2.76 -7.64
N VAL A 419 12.48 -1.81 -7.04
CA VAL A 419 12.67 -0.46 -7.59
C VAL A 419 14.14 -0.19 -7.95
N ASN A 420 15.06 -0.71 -7.15
CA ASN A 420 16.48 -0.76 -7.46
C ASN A 420 17.04 -2.16 -7.13
N VAL A 421 18.23 -2.45 -7.65
CA VAL A 421 18.98 -3.69 -7.36
C VAL A 421 20.04 -3.36 -6.31
#